data_AF-A0A5S9IP28-F1
#
_entry.id   AF-A0A5S9IP28-F1
#
_cell.length_a   1.000
_cell.length_b   1.000
_cell.length_c   1.000
_cell.angle_alpha   90.00
_cell.angle_beta   90.00
_cell.angle_gamma   90.00
#
_symmetry.space_group_name_H-M   'P 1'
#
loop_
_entity.id
_entity.type
_entity.pdbx_description
1 polymer ?
#
loop_
_entity_poly.entity_id
_entity_poly.type
_entity_poly.pdbx_seq_one_letter_code
_entity_poly.pdbx_strand_id
1 'polypeptide(L)'
;MYLRCIYLLLLVALCGCSTKIVPIQMARVVQVARYTQNYKFDNDEQARNVFMKVVGPKNWKIIEDHYVFGDVVDDMMQGRFVIEGRIIFTLSLDPQDHNKFYIDGFGKYHLHRKTTNETMLSADFDIVSEKAFALSDVKKKGFIELEVTKNYTRYFAPEQGNYYHKSPLRFRLFIKEIKEDVYMVDYNRKHDVFIEEEVLGELEFKPPYRHMVIDLRSLQYLKDDY
;
A
#
# COMPACT_ATOMS: atom_id res chain seq x y z
N MET A 1 11.30 8.57 66.80
CA MET A 1 10.02 8.74 66.05
C MET A 1 10.24 9.26 64.62
N TYR A 2 11.19 10.17 64.38
CA TYR A 2 11.46 10.75 63.05
C TYR A 2 11.98 9.80 61.96
N LEU A 3 12.68 8.72 62.33
CA LEU A 3 13.26 7.80 61.35
C LEU A 3 12.19 7.06 60.53
N ARG A 4 11.04 6.70 61.14
CA ARG A 4 9.97 5.96 60.46
C ARG A 4 9.25 6.78 59.39
N CYS A 5 9.12 8.09 59.59
CA CYS A 5 8.50 8.98 58.61
C CYS A 5 9.39 9.20 57.37
N ILE A 6 10.71 9.20 57.54
CA ILE A 6 11.66 9.36 56.44
C ILE A 6 11.64 8.12 55.52
N TYR A 7 11.57 6.91 56.08
CA TYR A 7 11.44 5.68 55.29
C TYR A 7 10.11 5.60 54.53
N LEU A 8 9.01 6.08 55.11
CA LEU A 8 7.70 6.10 54.44
C LEU A 8 7.69 7.09 53.27
N LEU A 9 8.29 8.27 53.45
CA LEU A 9 8.45 9.27 52.37
C LEU A 9 9.37 8.78 51.25
N LEU A 10 10.44 8.05 51.57
CA LEU A 10 11.32 7.41 50.58
C LEU A 10 10.60 6.31 49.79
N LEU A 11 9.77 5.49 50.44
CA LEU A 11 8.95 4.48 49.78
C LEU A 11 7.89 5.09 48.85
N VAL A 12 7.23 6.19 49.27
CA VAL A 12 6.27 6.91 48.42
C VAL A 12 6.96 7.63 47.25
N ALA A 13 8.17 8.18 47.46
CA ALA A 13 8.98 8.78 46.41
C ALA A 13 9.51 7.74 45.40
N LEU A 14 9.84 6.54 45.85
CA LEU A 14 10.25 5.42 44.98
C LEU A 14 9.07 4.87 44.16
N CYS A 15 7.86 4.83 44.72
CA CYS A 15 6.64 4.46 43.97
C CYS A 15 6.17 5.57 43.01
N GLY A 16 6.48 6.85 43.28
CA GLY A 16 6.16 7.98 42.39
C GLY A 16 7.08 8.13 41.18
N CYS A 17 8.21 7.43 41.15
CA CYS A 17 9.19 7.48 40.05
C CYS A 17 9.21 6.23 39.15
N SER A 18 8.36 5.22 39.41
CA SER A 18 8.32 3.99 38.60
C SER A 18 7.25 3.96 37.50
N THR A 19 6.34 4.94 37.42
CA THR A 19 5.48 5.11 36.24
C THR A 19 6.23 5.87 35.14
N LYS A 20 7.37 5.32 34.72
CA LYS A 20 7.82 5.53 33.35
C LYS A 20 6.81 4.80 32.46
N ILE A 21 5.69 5.44 32.17
CA ILE A 21 5.00 5.21 30.91
C ILE A 21 5.99 5.70 29.86
N VAL A 22 6.93 4.82 29.50
CA VAL A 22 7.75 5.03 28.32
C VAL A 22 6.75 5.17 27.19
N PRO A 23 6.79 6.26 26.40
CA PRO A 23 5.90 6.36 25.26
C PRO A 23 6.15 5.11 24.42
N ILE A 24 5.09 4.32 24.20
CA ILE A 24 5.08 3.17 23.31
C ILE A 24 5.65 3.66 21.98
N GLN A 25 6.94 3.40 21.73
CA GLN A 25 7.47 3.51 20.39
C GLN A 25 6.83 2.35 19.65
N MET A 26 5.62 2.60 19.12
CA MET A 26 4.94 1.67 18.24
C MET A 26 5.98 1.22 17.22
N ALA A 27 6.28 -0.07 17.19
CA ALA A 27 7.25 -0.59 16.25
C ALA A 27 6.75 -0.22 14.85
N ARG A 28 7.41 0.78 14.25
CA ARG A 28 6.98 1.41 13.02
C ARG A 28 8.06 1.18 11.98
N VAL A 29 7.73 0.40 10.98
CA VAL A 29 8.65 0.10 9.89
C VAL A 29 8.17 0.84 8.65
N VAL A 30 8.95 1.86 8.25
CA VAL A 30 8.71 2.60 7.00
C VAL A 30 9.45 1.91 5.88
N GLN A 31 8.75 1.63 4.79
CA GLN A 31 9.28 0.99 3.61
C GLN A 31 8.99 1.81 2.37
N VAL A 32 9.93 1.77 1.43
CA VAL A 32 9.82 2.44 0.14
C VAL A 32 10.11 1.43 -0.95
N ALA A 33 9.22 1.31 -1.92
CA ALA A 33 9.42 0.45 -3.08
C ALA A 33 9.09 1.16 -4.38
N ARG A 34 9.80 0.77 -5.42
CA ARG A 34 9.40 1.06 -6.80
C ARG A 34 8.58 -0.11 -7.30
N TYR A 35 7.60 0.16 -8.12
CA TYR A 35 6.79 -0.90 -8.72
C TYR A 35 6.48 -0.60 -10.18
N THR A 36 6.21 -1.67 -10.90
CA THR A 36 5.58 -1.65 -12.21
C THR A 36 4.24 -2.34 -12.11
N GLN A 37 3.21 -1.81 -12.76
CA GLN A 37 1.93 -2.49 -12.91
C GLN A 37 1.62 -2.60 -14.41
N ASN A 38 1.22 -3.78 -14.85
CA ASN A 38 0.67 -3.99 -16.19
C ASN A 38 -0.81 -4.30 -16.07
N TYR A 39 -1.59 -3.86 -17.05
CA TYR A 39 -2.99 -4.26 -17.15
C TYR A 39 -3.10 -5.61 -17.85
N LYS A 40 -4.12 -6.38 -17.46
CA LYS A 40 -4.45 -7.64 -18.10
C LYS A 40 -5.96 -7.68 -18.27
N PHE A 41 -6.39 -7.69 -19.53
CA PHE A 41 -7.80 -7.69 -19.89
C PHE A 41 -8.07 -8.87 -20.81
N ASP A 42 -9.23 -9.49 -20.62
CA ASP A 42 -9.65 -10.65 -21.41
C ASP A 42 -10.40 -10.23 -22.69
N ASN A 43 -10.99 -9.03 -22.69
CA ASN A 43 -11.69 -8.45 -23.85
C ASN A 43 -11.81 -6.91 -23.74
N ASP A 44 -12.17 -6.29 -24.87
CA ASP A 44 -12.27 -4.83 -25.03
C ASP A 44 -13.31 -4.19 -24.13
N GLU A 45 -14.44 -4.87 -23.89
CA GLU A 45 -15.52 -4.37 -23.03
C GLU A 45 -15.04 -4.28 -21.57
N GLN A 46 -14.34 -5.31 -21.09
CA GLN A 46 -13.72 -5.32 -19.78
C GLN A 46 -12.65 -4.23 -19.67
N ALA A 47 -11.75 -4.13 -20.65
CA ALA A 47 -10.71 -3.10 -20.68
C ALA A 47 -11.32 -1.69 -20.57
N ARG A 48 -12.37 -1.42 -21.34
CA ARG A 48 -13.10 -0.15 -21.31
C ARG A 48 -13.74 0.11 -19.95
N ASN A 49 -14.54 -0.84 -19.46
CA ASN A 49 -15.28 -0.68 -18.20
C ASN A 49 -14.32 -0.43 -17.04
N VAL A 50 -13.27 -1.24 -16.95
CA VAL A 50 -12.28 -1.16 -15.91
C VAL A 50 -11.49 0.15 -16.01
N PHE A 51 -11.00 0.53 -17.19
CA PHE A 51 -10.24 1.76 -17.33
C PHE A 51 -11.11 3.01 -17.07
N MET A 52 -12.38 3.01 -17.51
CA MET A 52 -13.35 4.06 -17.20
C MET A 52 -13.60 4.18 -15.69
N LYS A 53 -13.72 3.07 -14.95
CA LYS A 53 -13.82 3.08 -13.48
C LYS A 53 -12.56 3.69 -12.84
N VAL A 54 -11.40 3.32 -13.38
CA VAL A 54 -10.08 3.74 -12.90
C VAL A 54 -9.85 5.24 -13.11
N VAL A 55 -10.04 5.78 -14.32
CA VAL A 55 -9.77 7.21 -14.60
C VAL A 55 -10.98 8.13 -14.38
N GLY A 56 -12.18 7.57 -14.33
CA GLY A 56 -13.44 8.28 -14.21
C GLY A 56 -14.04 8.66 -15.57
N PRO A 57 -15.39 8.75 -15.67
CA PRO A 57 -16.08 8.91 -16.96
C PRO A 57 -15.75 10.21 -17.68
N LYS A 58 -15.48 11.30 -16.95
CA LYS A 58 -15.12 12.59 -17.54
C LYS A 58 -13.72 12.58 -18.17
N ASN A 59 -12.74 12.03 -17.46
CA ASN A 59 -11.38 11.88 -18.00
C ASN A 59 -11.36 10.86 -19.14
N TRP A 60 -12.15 9.78 -19.02
CA TRP A 60 -12.29 8.78 -20.07
C TRP A 60 -12.80 9.38 -21.37
N LYS A 61 -13.84 10.23 -21.31
CA LYS A 61 -14.37 10.91 -22.49
C LYS A 61 -13.31 11.75 -23.20
N ILE A 62 -12.46 12.45 -22.45
CA ILE A 62 -11.38 13.24 -23.06
C ILE A 62 -10.35 12.35 -23.77
N ILE A 63 -10.00 11.21 -23.17
CA ILE A 63 -9.10 10.22 -23.78
C ILE A 63 -9.72 9.69 -25.08
N GLU A 64 -11.01 9.34 -25.04
CA GLU A 64 -11.80 8.93 -26.22
C GLU A 64 -11.79 10.00 -27.32
N ASP A 65 -11.91 11.28 -26.96
CA ASP A 65 -11.97 12.40 -27.91
C ASP A 65 -10.58 12.77 -28.49
N HIS A 66 -9.49 12.55 -27.74
CA HIS A 66 -8.13 12.95 -28.13
C HIS A 66 -7.32 11.85 -28.82
N TYR A 67 -7.47 10.62 -28.36
CA TYR A 67 -6.79 9.48 -28.92
C TYR A 67 -7.79 8.69 -29.75
N VAL A 68 -7.38 8.21 -30.93
CA VAL A 68 -8.22 7.30 -31.71
C VAL A 68 -8.54 6.09 -30.82
N PHE A 69 -9.81 5.97 -30.41
CA PHE A 69 -10.25 5.04 -29.38
C PHE A 69 -9.72 3.61 -29.53
N GLY A 70 -9.74 3.11 -30.78
CA GLY A 70 -9.22 1.78 -31.11
C GLY A 70 -7.75 1.60 -30.70
N ASP A 71 -6.91 2.61 -30.93
CA ASP A 71 -5.49 2.54 -30.64
C ASP A 71 -5.20 2.43 -29.13
N VAL A 72 -6.03 3.04 -28.28
CA VAL A 72 -5.85 3.00 -26.82
C VAL A 72 -6.30 1.66 -26.26
N VAL A 73 -7.46 1.15 -26.69
CA VAL A 73 -7.94 -0.16 -26.24
C VAL A 73 -7.03 -1.28 -26.76
N ASP A 74 -6.63 -1.23 -28.04
CA ASP A 74 -5.69 -2.18 -28.62
C ASP A 74 -4.36 -2.17 -27.87
N ASP A 75 -3.84 -0.99 -27.53
CA ASP A 75 -2.60 -0.89 -26.77
C ASP A 75 -2.74 -1.40 -25.33
N MET A 76 -3.92 -1.25 -24.71
CA MET A 76 -4.22 -1.85 -23.42
C MET A 76 -4.26 -3.38 -23.50
N MET A 77 -5.00 -3.93 -24.47
CA MET A 77 -5.13 -5.36 -24.72
C MET A 77 -3.78 -6.01 -25.03
N GLN A 78 -2.92 -5.30 -25.76
CA GLN A 78 -1.58 -5.78 -26.13
C GLN A 78 -0.52 -5.53 -25.02
N GLY A 79 -0.91 -5.04 -23.85
CA GLY A 79 0.01 -4.78 -22.74
C GLY A 79 1.07 -3.72 -23.05
N ARG A 80 0.76 -2.82 -24.00
CA ARG A 80 1.62 -1.69 -24.40
C ARG A 80 1.53 -0.52 -23.42
N PHE A 81 0.64 -0.56 -22.45
CA PHE A 81 0.68 0.36 -21.31
C PHE A 81 1.38 -0.25 -20.11
N VAL A 82 2.16 0.57 -19.40
CA VAL A 82 2.77 0.23 -18.12
C VAL A 82 2.60 1.37 -17.14
N ILE A 83 2.21 1.03 -15.92
CA ILE A 83 2.28 1.93 -14.79
C ILE A 83 3.65 1.77 -14.15
N GLU A 84 4.36 2.88 -13.95
CA GLU A 84 5.56 2.92 -13.12
C GLU A 84 5.35 3.87 -11.94
N GLY A 85 5.73 3.44 -10.75
CA GLY A 85 5.49 4.25 -9.55
C GLY A 85 6.42 3.98 -8.39
N ARG A 86 6.21 4.77 -7.35
CA ARG A 86 6.82 4.59 -6.03
C ARG A 86 5.73 4.56 -4.98
N ILE A 87 5.85 3.60 -4.08
CA ILE A 87 5.02 3.45 -2.89
C ILE A 87 5.89 3.71 -1.66
N ILE A 88 5.33 4.44 -0.70
CA ILE A 88 5.86 4.59 0.65
C ILE A 88 4.76 4.07 1.57
N PHE A 89 5.05 3.06 2.37
CA PHE A 89 4.09 2.56 3.34
C PHE A 89 4.76 2.30 4.68
N THR A 90 3.92 2.22 5.69
CA THR A 90 4.31 2.11 7.07
C THR A 90 3.51 1.00 7.72
N LEU A 91 4.22 0.03 8.28
CA LEU A 91 3.68 -1.01 9.13
C LEU A 91 3.72 -0.51 10.57
N SER A 92 2.58 -0.50 11.25
CA SER A 92 2.46 -0.09 12.64
C SER A 92 1.69 -1.14 13.42
N LEU A 93 2.08 -1.47 14.64
CA LEU A 93 1.34 -2.44 15.45
C LEU A 93 0.06 -1.86 16.02
N ASP A 94 -0.91 -2.73 16.27
CA ASP A 94 -2.06 -2.36 17.08
C ASP A 94 -1.64 -2.26 18.55
N PRO A 95 -1.85 -1.10 19.20
CA PRO A 95 -1.47 -0.90 20.60
C PRO A 95 -2.29 -1.74 21.59
N GLN A 96 -3.42 -2.30 21.17
CA GLN A 96 -4.29 -3.15 22.00
C GLN A 96 -4.09 -4.65 21.75
N ASP A 97 -3.52 -5.03 20.61
CA ASP A 97 -3.35 -6.44 20.22
C ASP A 97 -2.08 -6.63 19.37
N HIS A 98 -1.01 -7.14 19.98
CA HIS A 98 0.27 -7.36 19.28
C HIS A 98 0.20 -8.42 18.17
N ASN A 99 -0.90 -9.16 18.04
CA ASN A 99 -1.14 -10.06 16.90
C ASN A 99 -1.80 -9.35 15.72
N LYS A 100 -1.92 -8.02 15.78
CA LYS A 100 -2.51 -7.19 14.75
C LYS A 100 -1.63 -6.00 14.38
N PHE A 101 -1.75 -5.56 13.14
CA PHE A 101 -0.97 -4.44 12.61
C PHE A 101 -1.74 -3.69 11.53
N TYR A 102 -1.40 -2.42 11.33
CA TYR A 102 -1.94 -1.53 10.31
C TYR A 102 -0.91 -1.29 9.21
N ILE A 103 -1.39 -1.09 7.98
CA ILE A 103 -0.58 -0.64 6.85
C ILE A 103 -1.14 0.67 6.31
N ASP A 104 -0.39 1.74 6.47
CA ASP A 104 -0.76 3.04 5.89
C ASP A 104 0.33 3.52 4.96
N GLY A 105 -0.03 4.17 3.87
CA GLY A 105 0.93 4.58 2.88
C GLY A 105 0.37 5.53 1.84
N PHE A 106 1.26 5.99 0.99
CA PHE A 106 0.93 6.81 -0.16
C PHE A 106 1.96 6.60 -1.26
N GLY A 107 1.65 7.07 -2.45
CA GLY A 107 2.57 6.99 -3.55
C GLY A 107 2.14 7.79 -4.75
N LYS A 108 3.01 7.75 -5.76
CA LYS A 108 2.79 8.40 -7.05
C LYS A 108 3.11 7.41 -8.15
N TYR A 109 2.41 7.54 -9.27
CA TYR A 109 2.70 6.74 -10.44
C TYR A 109 2.38 7.48 -11.74
N HIS A 110 2.96 6.96 -12.81
CA HIS A 110 2.81 7.42 -14.17
C HIS A 110 2.35 6.26 -15.04
N LEU A 111 1.39 6.49 -15.94
CA LEU A 111 1.05 5.55 -17.01
C LEU A 111 1.83 5.94 -18.26
N HIS A 112 2.59 5.00 -18.78
CA HIS A 112 3.37 5.16 -20.00
C HIS A 112 2.83 4.29 -21.11
N ARG A 113 2.80 4.84 -22.32
CA ARG A 113 2.61 4.10 -23.56
C ARG A 113 3.99 3.60 -24.03
N LYS A 114 4.25 2.29 -23.99
CA LYS A 114 5.56 1.70 -24.31
C LYS A 114 6.00 1.98 -25.75
N THR A 115 5.06 2.04 -26.68
CA THR A 115 5.34 2.23 -28.12
C THR A 115 5.88 3.62 -28.45
N THR A 116 5.39 4.66 -27.79
CA THR A 116 5.79 6.06 -28.02
C THR A 116 6.67 6.62 -26.89
N ASN A 117 6.80 5.89 -25.79
CA ASN A 117 7.40 6.36 -24.53
C ASN A 117 6.73 7.64 -23.97
N GLU A 118 5.47 7.87 -24.34
CA GLU A 118 4.68 9.01 -23.88
C GLU A 118 4.10 8.73 -22.49
N THR A 119 4.11 9.75 -21.62
CA THR A 119 3.42 9.69 -20.33
C THR A 119 1.98 10.17 -20.51
N MET A 120 1.04 9.23 -20.39
CA MET A 120 -0.39 9.47 -20.61
C MET A 120 -1.09 10.06 -19.39
N LEU A 121 -0.69 9.62 -18.19
CA LEU A 121 -1.28 10.10 -16.94
C LEU A 121 -0.28 10.08 -15.79
N SER A 122 -0.54 10.94 -14.80
CA SER A 122 0.15 10.95 -13.51
C SER A 122 -0.91 11.05 -12.42
N ALA A 123 -0.76 10.25 -11.38
CA ALA A 123 -1.69 10.28 -10.26
C ALA A 123 -1.01 9.88 -8.95
N ASP A 124 -1.64 10.30 -7.87
CA ASP A 124 -1.26 9.94 -6.52
C ASP A 124 -2.21 8.84 -6.01
N PHE A 125 -1.79 8.10 -5.00
CA PHE A 125 -2.66 7.14 -4.32
C PHE A 125 -2.34 7.08 -2.84
N ASP A 126 -3.35 6.72 -2.06
CA ASP A 126 -3.27 6.52 -0.62
C ASP A 126 -3.66 5.09 -0.28
N ILE A 127 -3.02 4.54 0.73
CA ILE A 127 -3.33 3.26 1.36
C ILE A 127 -3.67 3.60 2.80
N VAL A 128 -4.91 3.35 3.20
CA VAL A 128 -5.37 3.62 4.56
C VAL A 128 -6.03 2.34 5.05
N SER A 129 -5.40 1.68 6.02
CA SER A 129 -6.00 0.49 6.61
C SER A 129 -7.01 0.90 7.66
N GLU A 130 -8.31 0.85 7.31
CA GLU A 130 -9.37 1.11 8.31
C GLU A 130 -9.41 0.02 9.40
N LYS A 131 -8.89 -1.19 9.08
CA LYS A 131 -8.89 -2.35 9.97
C LYS A 131 -7.49 -2.92 10.12
N ALA A 132 -7.17 -3.37 11.32
CA ALA A 132 -5.91 -4.07 11.57
C ALA A 132 -5.92 -5.47 10.94
N PHE A 133 -4.79 -5.86 10.35
CA PHE A 133 -4.53 -7.19 9.83
C PHE A 133 -4.11 -8.12 10.96
N ALA A 134 -4.75 -9.28 11.07
CA ALA A 134 -4.33 -10.32 11.99
C ALA A 134 -3.14 -11.12 11.44
N LEU A 135 -2.11 -11.33 12.24
CA LEU A 135 -0.94 -12.14 11.87
C LEU A 135 -1.31 -13.57 11.48
N SER A 136 -2.32 -14.16 12.14
CA SER A 136 -2.83 -15.49 11.82
C SER A 136 -3.40 -15.57 10.40
N ASP A 137 -4.08 -14.53 9.92
CA ASP A 137 -4.63 -14.47 8.57
C ASP A 137 -3.52 -14.40 7.54
N VAL A 138 -2.52 -13.58 7.82
CA VAL A 138 -1.32 -13.41 6.99
C VAL A 138 -0.59 -14.75 6.84
N LYS A 139 -0.38 -15.48 7.94
CA LYS A 139 0.19 -16.83 7.97
C LYS A 139 -0.62 -17.83 7.15
N LYS A 140 -1.94 -17.84 7.32
CA LYS A 140 -2.84 -18.80 6.66
C LYS A 140 -2.99 -18.54 5.16
N LYS A 141 -3.06 -17.27 4.76
CA LYS A 141 -3.35 -16.86 3.37
C LYS A 141 -2.08 -16.75 2.52
N GLY A 142 -0.94 -16.37 3.11
CA GLY A 142 0.29 -16.07 2.36
C GLY A 142 0.21 -14.78 1.54
N PHE A 143 -0.78 -13.92 1.81
CA PHE A 143 -0.92 -12.61 1.18
C PHE A 143 -1.61 -11.61 2.11
N ILE A 144 -1.44 -10.33 1.79
CA ILE A 144 -2.12 -9.20 2.42
C ILE A 144 -2.93 -8.47 1.35
N GLU A 145 -4.19 -8.18 1.62
CA GLU A 145 -5.02 -7.35 0.73
C GLU A 145 -5.05 -5.92 1.26
N LEU A 146 -4.54 -4.99 0.46
CA LEU A 146 -4.50 -3.57 0.78
C LEU A 146 -5.57 -2.84 -0.01
N GLU A 147 -6.38 -2.07 0.70
CA GLU A 147 -7.29 -1.12 0.07
C GLU A 147 -6.52 0.15 -0.32
N VAL A 148 -6.67 0.54 -1.59
CA VAL A 148 -5.91 1.63 -2.19
C VAL A 148 -6.89 2.60 -2.84
N THR A 149 -6.80 3.87 -2.50
CA THR A 149 -7.56 4.92 -3.19
C THR A 149 -6.63 5.66 -4.14
N LYS A 150 -6.89 5.54 -5.44
CA LYS A 150 -6.19 6.35 -6.45
C LYS A 150 -6.87 7.70 -6.61
N ASN A 151 -6.08 8.76 -6.53
CA ASN A 151 -6.48 10.15 -6.71
C ASN A 151 -5.95 10.66 -8.04
N TYR A 152 -6.83 10.71 -9.04
CA TYR A 152 -6.51 11.20 -10.37
C TYR A 152 -6.73 12.71 -10.43
N THR A 153 -5.69 13.44 -10.77
CA THR A 153 -5.72 14.91 -10.87
C THR A 153 -5.17 15.44 -12.18
N ARG A 154 -4.57 14.61 -13.05
CA ARG A 154 -3.84 15.13 -14.22
C ARG A 154 -4.02 14.31 -15.50
N TYR A 155 -4.53 15.01 -16.51
CA TYR A 155 -4.53 14.69 -17.92
C TYR A 155 -3.58 15.66 -18.66
N PHE A 156 -2.92 15.21 -19.74
CA PHE A 156 -1.82 15.94 -20.38
C PHE A 156 -2.18 16.69 -21.67
N ALA A 157 -3.44 16.69 -22.12
CA ALA A 157 -3.82 17.59 -23.21
C ALA A 157 -3.84 19.04 -22.67
N PRO A 158 -2.95 19.93 -23.13
CA PRO A 158 -2.76 21.27 -22.55
C PRO A 158 -4.03 22.14 -22.60
N GLU A 159 -4.93 21.83 -23.53
CA GLU A 159 -6.14 22.59 -23.81
C GLU A 159 -7.41 22.00 -23.16
N GLN A 160 -7.30 20.87 -22.45
CA GLN A 160 -8.43 20.17 -21.83
C GLN A 160 -8.48 20.41 -20.32
N GLY A 161 -9.69 20.44 -19.77
CA GLY A 161 -9.90 20.50 -18.32
C GLY A 161 -9.41 19.22 -17.62
N ASN A 162 -8.78 19.37 -16.45
CA ASN A 162 -8.43 18.25 -15.58
C ASN A 162 -9.59 17.95 -14.63
N TYR A 163 -10.08 16.71 -14.61
CA TYR A 163 -11.12 16.31 -13.66
C TYR A 163 -10.55 15.43 -12.56
N TYR A 164 -10.86 15.83 -11.33
CA TYR A 164 -10.56 15.01 -10.18
C TYR A 164 -11.43 13.75 -10.17
N HIS A 165 -10.80 12.58 -9.95
CA HIS A 165 -11.50 11.32 -9.77
C HIS A 165 -10.83 10.46 -8.69
N LYS A 166 -11.64 9.82 -7.84
CA LYS A 166 -11.19 8.82 -6.86
C LYS A 166 -11.62 7.44 -7.32
N SER A 167 -10.69 6.50 -7.42
CA SER A 167 -11.00 5.11 -7.71
C SER A 167 -10.50 4.21 -6.58
N PRO A 168 -11.38 3.42 -5.94
CA PRO A 168 -10.94 2.36 -5.03
C PRO A 168 -10.32 1.22 -5.83
N LEU A 169 -9.28 0.63 -5.29
CA LEU A 169 -8.58 -0.55 -5.80
C LEU A 169 -8.18 -1.43 -4.62
N ARG A 170 -7.89 -2.70 -4.91
CA ARG A 170 -7.29 -3.61 -3.93
C ARG A 170 -6.00 -4.18 -4.50
N PHE A 171 -4.93 -4.14 -3.71
CA PHE A 171 -3.67 -4.81 -4.04
C PHE A 171 -3.56 -6.07 -3.19
N ARG A 172 -3.43 -7.23 -3.82
CA ARG A 172 -3.11 -8.48 -3.12
C ARG A 172 -1.61 -8.71 -3.18
N LEU A 173 -0.94 -8.35 -2.09
CA LEU A 173 0.50 -8.51 -1.94
C LEU A 173 0.82 -9.89 -1.40
N PHE A 174 1.41 -10.73 -2.24
CA PHE A 174 1.97 -12.02 -1.83
C PHE A 174 3.20 -11.81 -0.97
N ILE A 175 3.26 -12.57 0.11
CA ILE A 175 4.36 -12.53 1.06
C ILE A 175 4.93 -13.93 1.22
N LYS A 176 6.20 -14.01 1.62
CA LYS A 176 6.88 -15.26 1.95
C LYS A 176 7.47 -15.17 3.34
N GLU A 177 7.38 -16.26 4.07
CA GLU A 177 8.09 -16.43 5.33
C GLU A 177 9.56 -16.73 5.01
N ILE A 178 10.47 -15.96 5.58
CA ILE A 178 11.93 -16.19 5.45
C ILE A 178 12.56 -16.77 6.71
N LYS A 179 11.89 -16.56 7.84
CA LYS A 179 12.21 -17.11 9.15
C LYS A 179 10.92 -17.07 9.97
N GLU A 180 10.84 -17.88 11.03
CA GLU A 180 9.74 -17.85 11.99
C GLU A 180 9.37 -16.41 12.38
N ASP A 181 8.11 -16.04 12.13
CA ASP A 181 7.54 -14.71 12.36
C ASP A 181 8.27 -13.56 11.62
N VAL A 182 8.95 -13.86 10.52
CA VAL A 182 9.55 -12.87 9.62
C VAL A 182 9.06 -13.11 8.22
N TYR A 183 8.28 -12.16 7.73
CA TYR A 183 7.73 -12.19 6.39
C TYR A 183 8.45 -11.17 5.52
N MET A 184 8.45 -11.40 4.23
CA MET A 184 8.87 -10.40 3.25
C MET A 184 7.92 -10.41 2.07
N VAL A 185 7.82 -9.27 1.39
CA VAL A 185 7.12 -9.21 0.10
C VAL A 185 7.81 -10.17 -0.88
N ASP A 186 7.04 -10.99 -1.58
CA ASP A 186 7.60 -11.93 -2.53
C ASP A 186 7.92 -11.29 -3.88
N TYR A 187 9.12 -10.73 -3.99
CA TYR A 187 9.64 -10.11 -5.20
C TYR A 187 9.78 -11.03 -6.42
N ASN A 188 9.71 -12.36 -6.22
CA ASN A 188 9.83 -13.31 -7.31
C ASN A 188 8.47 -13.64 -7.94
N ARG A 189 7.39 -13.06 -7.41
CA ARG A 189 6.02 -13.32 -7.83
C ARG A 189 5.32 -12.00 -8.12
N LYS A 190 4.50 -12.00 -9.16
CA LYS A 190 3.60 -10.89 -9.45
C LYS A 190 2.44 -10.86 -8.46
N HIS A 191 2.08 -9.67 -8.03
CA HIS A 191 0.96 -9.36 -7.14
C HIS A 191 -0.26 -8.99 -7.95
N ASP A 192 -1.44 -9.22 -7.39
CA ASP A 192 -2.68 -8.95 -8.13
C ASP A 192 -3.20 -7.55 -7.79
N VAL A 193 -3.75 -6.88 -8.80
CA VAL A 193 -4.48 -5.63 -8.64
C VAL A 193 -5.92 -5.87 -9.03
N PHE A 194 -6.85 -5.47 -8.18
CA PHE A 194 -8.29 -5.60 -8.39
C PHE A 194 -8.96 -4.23 -8.36
N ILE A 195 -10.06 -4.14 -9.10
CA ILE A 195 -11.09 -3.12 -8.89
C ILE A 195 -12.40 -3.87 -8.67
N GLU A 196 -13.09 -3.57 -7.56
CA GLU A 196 -14.22 -4.42 -7.14
C GLU A 196 -13.76 -5.89 -7.14
N GLU A 197 -14.48 -6.81 -7.79
CA GLU A 197 -14.11 -8.23 -7.90
C GLU A 197 -13.36 -8.58 -9.21
N GLU A 198 -13.01 -7.58 -10.03
CA GLU A 198 -12.35 -7.78 -11.33
C GLU A 198 -10.83 -7.62 -11.20
N VAL A 199 -10.07 -8.54 -11.80
CA VAL A 199 -8.61 -8.45 -11.88
C VAL A 199 -8.27 -7.36 -12.91
N LEU A 200 -7.70 -6.26 -12.44
CA LEU A 200 -7.22 -5.15 -13.27
C LEU A 200 -5.88 -5.50 -13.94
N GLY A 201 -5.05 -6.28 -13.27
CA GLY A 201 -3.76 -6.69 -13.77
C GLY A 201 -2.79 -7.09 -12.67
N GLU A 202 -1.51 -6.94 -12.96
CA GLU A 202 -0.42 -7.47 -12.15
C GLU A 202 0.53 -6.34 -11.73
N LEU A 203 0.95 -6.37 -10.47
CA LEU A 203 1.92 -5.47 -9.88
C LEU A 203 3.20 -6.23 -9.54
N GLU A 204 4.35 -5.66 -9.88
CA GLU A 204 5.66 -6.21 -9.59
C GLU A 204 6.48 -5.15 -8.84
N PHE A 205 7.00 -5.51 -7.67
CA PHE A 205 7.93 -4.63 -6.97
C PHE A 205 9.34 -4.85 -7.50
N LYS A 206 10.01 -3.75 -7.85
CA LYS A 206 11.44 -3.78 -8.16
C LYS A 206 12.18 -4.00 -6.84
N PRO A 207 13.04 -5.03 -6.71
CA PRO A 207 13.72 -5.31 -5.46
C PRO A 207 14.55 -4.08 -5.05
N PRO A 208 14.28 -3.50 -3.86
CA PRO A 208 15.10 -2.44 -3.32
C PRO A 208 16.50 -2.97 -2.95
N TYR A 209 17.47 -2.06 -2.79
CA TYR A 209 18.78 -2.37 -2.18
C TYR A 209 18.66 -2.98 -0.76
N ARG A 210 17.51 -2.80 -0.10
CA ARG A 210 17.15 -3.41 1.18
C ARG A 210 15.77 -4.04 1.08
N HIS A 211 15.67 -5.37 1.14
CA HIS A 211 14.39 -6.08 1.05
C HIS A 211 13.33 -5.53 2.02
N MET A 212 12.08 -5.49 1.56
CA MET A 212 10.91 -5.18 2.37
C MET A 212 10.63 -6.35 3.32
N VAL A 213 11.11 -6.21 4.55
CA VAL A 213 10.96 -7.22 5.61
C VAL A 213 9.93 -6.74 6.62
N ILE A 214 8.93 -7.56 6.84
CA ILE A 214 7.97 -7.48 7.93
C ILE A 214 8.58 -8.34 9.05
N ASP A 215 9.40 -7.71 9.90
CA ASP A 215 10.01 -8.40 11.06
C ASP A 215 9.08 -8.29 12.26
N LEU A 216 8.48 -9.42 12.62
CA LEU A 216 7.53 -9.53 13.73
C LEU A 216 8.15 -10.25 14.93
N ARG A 217 9.46 -10.54 14.92
CA ARG A 217 10.14 -11.15 16.08
C ARG A 217 10.37 -10.16 17.20
N SER A 218 10.60 -8.89 16.84
CA SER A 218 10.71 -7.78 17.79
C SER A 218 9.43 -7.60 18.63
N LEU A 219 8.33 -8.26 18.25
CA LEU A 219 7.06 -8.31 19.00
C LEU A 219 7.13 -9.16 20.26
N GLN A 220 8.06 -10.13 20.33
CA GLN A 220 8.25 -10.91 21.56
C GLN A 220 8.91 -10.09 22.66
N TYR A 221 9.73 -9.08 22.33
CA TYR A 221 10.34 -8.19 23.33
C TYR A 221 9.37 -7.14 23.89
N LEU A 222 8.21 -6.95 23.26
CA LEU A 222 7.10 -6.15 23.80
C LEU A 222 6.21 -6.95 24.76
N LYS A 223 6.44 -8.25 24.98
CA LYS A 223 5.64 -9.05 25.92
C LYS A 223 6.00 -8.82 27.38
N ASP A 224 7.23 -8.39 27.66
CA ASP A 224 7.77 -8.32 29.03
C ASP A 224 7.67 -6.93 29.68
N ASP A 225 7.16 -5.93 28.94
CA ASP A 225 6.97 -4.54 29.41
C ASP A 225 5.48 -4.21 29.74
N TYR A 226 4.58 -5.20 29.77
CA TYR A 226 3.16 -5.05 30.09
C TYR A 226 2.73 -5.86 31.33
#